data_AF-A0A968PC79-F1
#
_entry.id   AF-A0A968PC79-F1
#
_cell.length_a   1.000
_cell.length_b   1.000
_cell.length_c   1.000
_cell.angle_alpha   90.00
_cell.angle_beta   90.00
_cell.angle_gamma   90.00
#
_symmetry.space_group_name_H-M   'P 1'
#
loop_
_entity.id
_entity.type
_entity.pdbx_description
1 polymer ?
#
loop_
_entity_poly.entity_id
_entity_poly.type
_entity_poly.pdbx_seq_one_letter_code
_entity_poly.pdbx_strand_id
1 'polypeptide(L)'
;MSGAAVEAFTRELANLLAAGVPLGKALHILRREATHAGAKRQWSAVHDDVVGGKPLAEALARWPESFPTVYVAMIRAGETGGFWNWCSIRLRIFAPGKVNCWARSRRRWCTRLCWRVWR
;
A
#
# COMPACT_ATOMS: atom_id res chain seq x y z
N MET A 1 14.58 -1.23 -6.60
CA MET A 1 14.53 -0.22 -5.50
C MET A 1 14.50 -0.94 -4.16
N SER A 2 14.89 -0.29 -3.06
CA SER A 2 14.75 -0.90 -1.73
C SER A 2 13.29 -0.90 -1.30
N GLY A 3 12.83 -1.99 -0.67
CA GLY A 3 11.45 -2.11 -0.19
C GLY A 3 11.05 -1.02 0.81
N ALA A 4 12.02 -0.51 1.58
CA ALA A 4 11.83 0.58 2.53
C ALA A 4 11.39 1.90 1.87
N ALA A 5 11.89 2.21 0.67
CA ALA A 5 11.50 3.42 -0.05
C ALA A 5 10.04 3.34 -0.54
N VAL A 6 9.59 2.15 -0.95
CA VAL A 6 8.20 1.90 -1.36
C VAL A 6 7.26 1.98 -0.15
N GLU A 7 7.67 1.42 0.99
CA GLU A 7 6.90 1.50 2.23
C GLU A 7 6.74 2.95 2.71
N ALA A 8 7.83 3.72 2.71
CA ALA A 8 7.80 5.14 3.09
C ALA A 8 6.88 5.96 2.17
N PHE A 9 6.98 5.75 0.85
CA PHE A 9 6.09 6.39 -0.13
C PHE A 9 4.62 6.06 0.14
N THR A 10 4.32 4.79 0.37
CA THR A 10 2.95 4.31 0.62
C THR A 10 2.35 4.95 1.88
N ARG A 11 3.14 5.00 2.97
CA ARG A 11 2.73 5.60 4.23
C ARG A 11 2.46 7.09 4.09
N GLU A 12 3.38 7.81 3.44
CA GLU A 12 3.25 9.25 3.29
C GLU A 12 2.09 9.62 2.33
N LEU A 13 1.90 8.85 1.25
CA LEU A 13 0.73 8.98 0.39
C LEU A 13 -0.57 8.79 1.19
N ALA A 14 -0.65 7.76 2.02
CA ALA A 14 -1.81 7.51 2.86
C ALA A 14 -2.08 8.65 3.85
N ASN A 15 -1.03 9.22 4.46
CA ASN A 15 -1.14 10.36 5.37
C ASN A 15 -1.70 11.61 4.67
N LEU A 16 -1.15 11.94 3.50
CA LEU A 16 -1.59 13.10 2.72
C LEU A 16 -3.04 12.95 2.25
N LEU A 17 -3.42 11.77 1.78
CA LEU A 17 -4.79 11.49 1.37
C LEU A 17 -5.76 11.51 2.57
N ALA A 18 -5.35 10.99 3.73
CA ALA A 18 -6.13 11.07 4.97
C ALA A 18 -6.31 12.51 5.46
N ALA A 19 -5.33 13.38 5.20
CA ALA A 19 -5.42 14.82 5.46
C ALA A 19 -6.29 15.58 4.42
N GLY A 20 -6.90 14.87 3.47
CA GLY A 20 -7.75 15.47 2.43
C GLY A 20 -6.97 16.15 1.30
N VAL A 21 -5.66 15.91 1.19
CA VAL A 21 -4.85 16.43 0.09
C VAL A 21 -5.25 15.72 -1.21
N PRO A 22 -5.55 16.43 -2.31
CA PRO A 22 -5.85 15.80 -3.59
C PRO A 22 -4.69 14.94 -4.09
N LEU A 23 -5.00 13.80 -4.71
CA LEU A 23 -4.01 12.79 -5.14
C LEU A 23 -2.86 13.38 -5.98
N GLY A 24 -3.15 14.21 -6.98
CA GLY A 24 -2.12 14.85 -7.82
C GLY A 24 -1.15 15.71 -7.00
N LYS A 25 -1.69 16.48 -6.03
CA LYS A 25 -0.87 17.30 -5.13
C LYS A 25 -0.06 16.43 -4.16
N ALA A 26 -0.64 15.35 -3.65
CA ALA A 26 0.08 14.41 -2.80
C ALA A 26 1.27 13.78 -3.54
N LEU A 27 1.06 13.27 -4.76
CA LEU A 27 2.13 12.72 -5.60
C LEU A 27 3.21 13.76 -5.95
N HIS A 28 2.81 15.02 -6.14
CA HIS A 28 3.75 16.12 -6.36
C HIS A 28 4.67 16.37 -5.15
N ILE A 29 4.13 16.27 -3.93
CA ILE A 29 4.92 16.38 -2.69
C ILE A 29 5.89 15.19 -2.61
N LEU A 30 5.39 13.97 -2.79
CA LEU A 30 6.19 12.74 -2.66
C LEU A 30 7.35 12.66 -3.66
N ARG A 31 7.15 13.09 -4.92
CA ARG A 31 8.25 13.12 -5.90
C ARG A 31 9.35 14.12 -5.54
N ARG A 32 9.02 15.18 -4.78
CA ARG A 32 10.00 16.18 -4.32
C ARG A 32 10.79 15.69 -3.11
N GLU A 33 10.14 14.95 -2.21
CA GLU A 33 10.77 14.38 -1.00
C GLU A 33 11.66 13.17 -1.30
N ALA A 34 11.51 12.55 -2.46
CA ALA A 34 12.31 11.40 -2.86
C ALA A 34 13.80 11.76 -3.00
N THR A 35 14.61 11.23 -2.08
CA THR A 35 16.07 11.43 -2.04
C THR A 35 16.82 10.60 -3.07
N HIS A 36 16.28 9.45 -3.46
CA HIS A 36 16.94 8.52 -4.38
C HIS A 36 16.57 8.85 -5.83
N ALA A 37 17.57 8.96 -6.70
CA ALA A 37 17.36 9.31 -8.11
C ALA A 37 16.43 8.33 -8.86
N GLY A 38 16.53 7.04 -8.58
CA GLY A 38 15.63 6.02 -9.15
C GLY A 38 14.17 6.20 -8.71
N ALA A 39 13.96 6.44 -7.41
CA ALA A 39 12.64 6.67 -6.84
C ALA A 39 12.02 7.96 -7.41
N LYS A 40 12.79 9.04 -7.47
CA LYS A 40 12.35 10.32 -8.04
C LYS A 40 11.85 10.18 -9.48
N ARG A 41 12.54 9.39 -10.31
CA ARG A 41 12.10 9.11 -11.69
C ARG A 41 10.78 8.34 -11.72
N GLN A 42 10.66 7.29 -10.90
CA GLN A 42 9.42 6.51 -10.82
C GLN A 42 8.23 7.34 -10.33
N TRP A 43 8.39 8.10 -9.26
CA TRP A 43 7.33 8.96 -8.72
C TRP A 43 6.94 10.08 -9.66
N SER A 44 7.90 10.63 -10.41
CA SER A 44 7.59 11.63 -11.44
C SER A 44 6.75 11.02 -12.56
N ALA A 45 7.12 9.83 -13.05
CA ALA A 45 6.32 9.13 -14.06
C ALA A 45 4.91 8.80 -13.54
N VAL A 46 4.78 8.29 -12.31
CA VAL A 46 3.47 7.99 -11.70
C VAL A 46 2.64 9.27 -11.56
N HIS A 47 3.23 10.36 -11.11
CA HIS A 47 2.56 11.67 -11.02
C HIS A 47 2.04 12.11 -12.39
N ASP A 48 2.90 12.08 -13.42
CA ASP A 48 2.56 12.60 -14.75
C ASP A 48 1.43 11.79 -15.40
N ASP A 49 1.38 10.48 -15.18
CA ASP A 49 0.30 9.64 -15.68
C ASP A 49 -1.03 9.86 -14.94
N VAL A 50 -0.98 10.05 -13.62
CA VAL A 50 -2.19 10.35 -12.83
C VAL A 50 -2.74 11.73 -13.17
N VAL A 51 -1.87 12.73 -13.34
CA VAL A 51 -2.26 14.07 -13.82
C VAL A 51 -2.76 14.00 -15.27
N GLY A 52 -2.22 13.09 -16.08
CA GLY A 52 -2.71 12.78 -17.42
C GLY A 52 -4.04 12.01 -17.47
N GLY A 53 -4.64 11.71 -16.31
CA GLY A 53 -5.97 11.09 -16.21
C GLY A 53 -5.95 9.56 -16.14
N LYS A 54 -4.79 8.93 -16.03
CA LYS A 54 -4.73 7.48 -15.80
C LYS A 54 -5.02 7.14 -14.34
N PRO A 55 -5.69 6.02 -14.06
CA PRO A 55 -5.86 5.52 -12.70
C PRO A 55 -4.51 5.29 -12.01
N LEU A 56 -4.42 5.54 -10.70
CA LEU A 56 -3.21 5.32 -9.92
C LEU A 56 -2.76 3.86 -10.01
N ALA A 57 -3.70 2.92 -9.94
CA ALA A 57 -3.39 1.51 -10.04
C ALA A 57 -2.67 1.15 -11.35
N GLU A 58 -3.12 1.71 -12.48
CA GLU A 58 -2.46 1.50 -13.78
C GLU A 58 -1.09 2.17 -13.85
N ALA A 59 -0.96 3.37 -13.26
CA ALA A 59 0.31 4.07 -13.20
C ALA A 59 1.38 3.26 -12.43
N LEU A 60 0.98 2.64 -11.31
CA LEU A 60 1.84 1.79 -10.47
C LEU A 60 2.11 0.41 -11.10
N ALA A 61 1.16 -0.15 -11.85
CA ALA A 61 1.30 -1.46 -12.50
C ALA A 61 2.48 -1.55 -13.48
N ARG A 62 2.93 -0.42 -14.04
CA ARG A 62 4.11 -0.36 -14.91
C ARG A 62 5.43 -0.64 -14.21
N TRP A 63 5.43 -0.69 -12.88
CA TRP A 63 6.63 -0.91 -12.07
C TRP A 63 6.51 -2.20 -11.23
N PRO A 64 6.38 -3.39 -11.87
CA PRO A 64 6.13 -4.66 -11.16
C PRO A 64 7.28 -5.05 -10.21
N GLU A 65 8.51 -4.65 -10.51
CA GLU A 65 9.70 -4.81 -9.67
C GLU A 65 9.58 -4.11 -8.31
N SER A 66 8.77 -3.05 -8.22
CA SER A 66 8.59 -2.25 -7.00
C SER A 66 7.21 -2.46 -6.37
N PHE A 67 6.20 -2.76 -7.20
CA PHE A 67 4.82 -2.97 -6.78
C PHE A 67 4.30 -4.31 -7.29
N PRO A 68 4.24 -5.34 -6.41
CA PRO A 68 3.67 -6.63 -6.78
C PRO A 68 2.21 -6.51 -7.17
N THR A 69 1.73 -7.44 -8.01
CA THR A 69 0.36 -7.42 -8.55
C THR A 69 -0.72 -7.34 -7.46
N VAL A 70 -0.48 -7.98 -6.31
CA VAL A 70 -1.38 -7.93 -5.14
C VAL A 70 -1.50 -6.51 -4.59
N TYR A 71 -0.41 -5.75 -4.55
CA TYR A 71 -0.41 -4.35 -4.12
C TYR A 71 -1.26 -3.49 -5.06
N VAL A 72 -1.04 -3.63 -6.36
CA VAL A 72 -1.77 -2.88 -7.40
C VAL A 72 -3.27 -3.19 -7.34
N ALA A 73 -3.65 -4.45 -7.14
CA ALA A 73 -5.04 -4.84 -7.01
C ALA A 73 -5.73 -4.19 -5.79
N MET A 74 -5.02 -4.04 -4.67
CA MET A 74 -5.55 -3.33 -3.48
C MET A 74 -5.78 -1.85 -3.76
N ILE A 75 -4.81 -1.18 -4.40
CA ILE A 75 -4.96 0.24 -4.78
C ILE A 75 -6.14 0.41 -5.73
N ARG A 76 -6.29 -0.48 -6.72
CA ARG A 76 -7.42 -0.44 -7.66
C ARG A 76 -8.76 -0.57 -6.94
N ALA A 77 -8.87 -1.47 -5.97
CA ALA A 77 -10.07 -1.62 -5.16
C ALA A 77 -10.35 -0.37 -4.30
N GLY A 78 -9.31 0.26 -3.74
CA GLY A 78 -9.43 1.51 -2.98
C GLY A 78 -9.83 2.71 -3.83
N GLU A 79 -9.31 2.80 -5.05
CA GLU A 79 -9.59 3.86 -6.03
C GLU A 79 -11.03 3.78 -6.55
N THR A 80 -11.49 2.60 -6.96
CA THR A 80 -12.88 2.37 -7.40
C THR A 80 -13.89 2.54 -6.27
N GLY A 81 -13.51 2.17 -5.03
CA GLY A 81 -14.39 2.25 -3.88
C GLY A 81 -14.57 3.67 -3.33
N GLY A 82 -13.80 4.67 -3.77
CA GLY A 82 -13.85 6.04 -3.24
C GLY A 82 -13.38 6.19 -1.78
N PHE A 83 -13.05 5.08 -1.09
CA PHE A 83 -12.59 5.04 0.29
C PHE A 83 -11.06 4.90 0.36
N TRP A 84 -10.34 5.95 -0.01
CA TRP A 84 -8.90 6.06 0.23
C TRP A 84 -8.56 6.07 1.74
N ASN A 85 -9.53 6.46 2.58
CA ASN A 85 -9.41 6.45 4.04
C ASN A 85 -9.38 5.02 4.65
N TRP A 86 -9.95 4.00 3.99
CA TRP A 86 -10.00 2.63 4.52
C TRP A 86 -8.76 1.78 4.13
N CYS A 87 -8.12 2.06 3.00
CA CYS A 87 -6.92 1.32 2.55
C CYS A 87 -5.67 1.57 3.43
N SER A 88 -5.60 2.71 4.11
CA SER A 88 -4.49 3.05 5.03
C SER A 88 -4.27 1.97 6.12
N ILE A 89 -5.34 1.33 6.59
CA ILE A 89 -5.27 0.33 7.67
C ILE A 89 -4.93 -1.09 7.19
N ARG A 90 -5.12 -1.41 5.89
CA ARG A 90 -4.90 -2.76 5.34
C ARG A 90 -3.63 -2.88 4.49
N LEU A 91 -3.01 -1.77 4.07
CA LEU A 91 -1.70 -1.81 3.38
C LEU A 91 -0.51 -2.03 4.32
N ARG A 92 -0.73 -1.96 5.64
CA ARG A 92 0.25 -2.27 6.70
C ARG A 92 0.77 -3.73 6.69
N ILE A 93 0.27 -4.57 5.78
CA ILE A 93 0.55 -6.02 5.72
C ILE A 93 1.54 -6.38 4.60
N PHE A 94 1.87 -5.46 3.69
CA PHE A 94 2.79 -5.78 2.59
C PHE A 94 4.22 -5.29 2.88
N ALA A 95 4.79 -5.78 3.99
CA ALA A 95 6.24 -5.86 4.13
C ALA A 95 6.72 -7.10 3.33
N PRO A 96 7.59 -6.95 2.31
CA PRO A 96 8.14 -8.10 1.61
C PRO A 96 9.05 -8.86 2.59
N GLY A 97 8.62 -10.04 3.05
CA GLY A 97 9.47 -10.90 3.89
C GLY A 97 8.79 -11.74 4.99
N LYS A 98 7.45 -11.77 5.13
CA LYS A 98 6.76 -12.65 6.10
C LYS A 98 5.49 -13.26 5.51
N VAL A 99 5.59 -13.99 4.41
CA VAL A 99 4.52 -14.87 3.90
C VAL A 99 4.50 -16.22 4.64
N ASN A 100 4.56 -16.22 5.98
CA ASN A 100 4.36 -17.45 6.78
C ASN A 100 4.09 -17.19 8.28
N CYS A 101 3.21 -16.26 8.65
CA CYS A 101 2.79 -16.10 10.06
C CYS A 101 1.30 -15.78 10.22
N TRP A 102 0.42 -16.32 9.38
CA TRP A 102 -1.04 -16.28 9.58
C TRP A 102 -1.62 -17.57 10.19
N ALA A 103 -0.75 -18.45 10.74
CA ALA A 103 -1.15 -19.73 11.32
C ALA A 103 -0.57 -20.02 12.73
N ARG A 104 0.00 -19.04 13.43
CA ARG A 104 0.63 -19.29 14.74
C ARG A 104 0.43 -18.15 15.75
N SER A 105 -0.83 -17.79 16.00
CA SER A 105 -1.23 -17.05 17.20
C SER A 105 -2.68 -17.37 17.60
N ARG A 106 -2.96 -18.66 17.76
CA ARG A 106 -4.07 -19.19 18.57
C ARG A 106 -3.57 -20.41 19.32
N ARG A 107 -2.59 -20.23 20.21
CA ARG A 107 -2.20 -21.24 21.22
C ARG A 107 -1.71 -20.53 22.48
N ARG A 108 -2.65 -20.00 23.27
CA ARG A 108 -2.44 -19.69 24.69
C ARG A 108 -3.71 -19.63 25.55
N TRP A 109 -4.85 -20.05 24.98
CA TRP A 109 -6.07 -20.34 25.75
C TRP A 109 -6.55 -21.75 25.37
N CYS A 110 -5.68 -22.71 25.63
CA CYS A 110 -6.02 -24.13 25.69
C CYS A 110 -5.67 -24.60 27.10
N THR A 111 -6.39 -24.08 28.09
CA THR A 111 -6.45 -24.67 29.42
C THR A 111 -7.92 -24.94 29.72
N ARG A 112 -8.29 -26.20 29.44
CA ARG A 112 -9.37 -26.98 30.08
C ARG A 112 -10.71 -26.25 30.26
N LEU A 113 -11.59 -26.25 29.25
CA LEU A 113 -13.06 -26.31 29.42
C LEU A 113 -13.90 -26.17 28.13
N CYS A 114 -13.31 -25.91 26.96
CA CYS A 114 -14.08 -25.59 25.74
C CYS A 114 -14.06 -26.69 24.65
N TRP A 115 -14.16 -27.97 25.04
CA TRP A 115 -14.20 -29.13 24.11
C TRP A 115 -15.53 -29.91 24.14
N ARG A 116 -16.53 -29.45 24.89
CA ARG A 116 -17.94 -29.82 24.69
C ARG A 116 -18.61 -28.62 24.02
N VAL A 117 -19.49 -28.83 23.05
CA VAL A 117 -20.19 -27.80 22.24
C VAL A 117 -19.53 -27.42 20.89
N TRP A 118 -18.63 -28.24 20.33
CA TRP A 118 -18.40 -28.21 18.87
C TRP A 118 -18.23 -29.65 18.34
N ARG A 119 -19.30 -30.42 18.52
CA ARG A 119 -19.72 -31.50 17.63
C ARG A 119 -20.98 -31.01 16.93
#